data_AF-A0A920SGE4-F1
#
_entry.id   AF-A0A920SGE4-F1
#
_cell.length_a   1.000
_cell.length_b   1.000
_cell.length_c   1.000
_cell.angle_alpha   90.00
_cell.angle_beta   90.00
_cell.angle_gamma   90.00
#
_symmetry.space_group_name_H-M   'P 1'
#
loop_
_entity.id
_entity.type
_entity.pdbx_description
1 polymer ?
#
loop_
_entity_poly.entity_id
_entity_poly.type
_entity_poly.pdbx_seq_one_letter_code
_entity_poly.pdbx_strand_id
1 'polypeptide(L)'
;MSRLQDSILAPVLAITDPGSDPMIDYVPEPMGIDSLVERCNADQRIGFVLHPTSVAEMMAVADEDGLMPPKSSYFEPKPRSGVFVRRPRP
;
A
#
# COMPACT_ATOMS: atom_id res chain seq x y z
N MET A 1 -0.85 7.26 -1.39
CA MET A 1 -0.79 6.48 -2.66
C MET A 1 -1.45 7.22 -3.83
N SER A 2 -2.67 7.76 -3.68
CA SER A 2 -3.37 8.49 -4.76
C SER A 2 -2.52 9.57 -5.44
N ARG A 3 -1.90 10.48 -4.66
CA ARG A 3 -1.01 11.51 -5.23
C ARG A 3 0.16 10.93 -6.03
N LEU A 4 0.76 9.84 -5.58
CA LEU A 4 1.84 9.17 -6.31
C LEU A 4 1.31 8.56 -7.62
N GLN A 5 0.14 7.93 -7.57
CA GLN A 5 -0.54 7.38 -8.74
C GLN A 5 -0.84 8.44 -9.80
N ASP A 6 -1.50 9.53 -9.40
CA ASP A 6 -2.04 10.53 -10.31
C ASP A 6 -0.97 11.49 -10.85
N SER A 7 0.12 11.69 -10.10
CA SER A 7 1.17 12.65 -10.49
C SER A 7 2.42 12.00 -11.10
N ILE A 8 2.70 10.73 -10.81
CA ILE A 8 3.94 10.06 -11.25
C ILE A 8 3.64 8.73 -11.94
N LEU A 9 2.99 7.77 -11.26
CA LEU A 9 2.89 6.40 -11.80
C LEU A 9 2.13 6.37 -13.13
N ALA A 10 0.93 6.96 -13.18
CA ALA A 10 0.15 7.01 -14.41
C ALA A 10 0.74 7.94 -15.49
N PRO A 11 1.01 9.24 -15.22
CA PRO A 11 1.40 10.16 -16.28
C PRO A 11 2.86 10.05 -16.72
N VAL A 12 3.77 9.63 -15.84
CA VAL A 12 5.22 9.58 -16.14
C VAL A 12 5.67 8.17 -16.45
N LEU A 13 5.20 7.18 -15.69
CA LEU A 13 5.64 5.79 -15.82
C LEU A 13 4.64 4.89 -16.58
N ALA A 14 3.49 5.43 -17.00
CA ALA A 14 2.41 4.71 -17.68
C ALA A 14 1.83 3.51 -16.89
N ILE A 15 1.96 3.51 -15.56
CA ILE A 15 1.44 2.48 -14.67
C ILE A 15 0.03 2.91 -14.22
N THR A 16 -1.00 2.37 -14.84
CA THR A 16 -2.41 2.75 -14.57
C THR A 16 -3.05 1.98 -13.44
N ASP A 17 -2.68 0.70 -13.27
CA ASP A 17 -3.14 -0.14 -12.17
C ASP A 17 -1.96 -0.75 -11.40
N PRO A 18 -1.45 -0.07 -10.35
CA PRO A 18 -0.34 -0.56 -9.55
C PRO A 18 -0.67 -1.85 -8.78
N GLY A 19 -1.94 -2.24 -8.68
CA GLY A 19 -2.37 -3.47 -8.04
C GLY A 19 -1.99 -4.72 -8.83
N SER A 20 -1.96 -4.62 -10.16
CA SER A 20 -1.68 -5.73 -11.08
C SER A 20 -0.44 -5.54 -11.95
N ASP A 21 0.12 -4.34 -12.00
CA ASP A 21 1.25 -4.03 -12.87
C ASP A 21 2.51 -4.82 -12.46
N PRO A 22 3.12 -5.61 -13.38
CA PRO A 22 4.29 -6.44 -13.07
C PRO A 22 5.56 -5.64 -12.76
N MET A 23 5.58 -4.33 -13.07
CA MET A 23 6.72 -3.46 -12.76
C MET A 23 6.68 -2.91 -11.33
N ILE A 24 5.55 -3.06 -10.63
CA ILE A 24 5.39 -2.63 -9.23
C ILE A 24 5.64 -3.81 -8.29
N ASP A 25 6.54 -3.61 -7.33
CA ASP A 25 6.73 -4.50 -6.19
C ASP A 25 6.68 -3.68 -4.89
N TYR A 26 6.39 -4.36 -3.79
CA TYR A 26 6.28 -3.76 -2.46
C TYR A 26 7.27 -4.43 -1.51
N VAL A 27 7.99 -3.61 -0.73
CA VAL A 27 8.81 -4.12 0.36
C VAL A 27 7.88 -4.46 1.52
N PRO A 28 7.79 -5.73 1.96
CA PRO A 28 6.95 -6.08 3.09
C PRO A 28 7.59 -5.57 4.38
N GLU A 29 6.78 -4.98 5.26
CA GLU A 29 7.19 -4.76 6.64
C GLU A 29 7.38 -6.11 7.38
N PRO A 30 8.34 -6.22 8.31
CA PRO A 30 9.14 -5.14 8.91
C PRO A 30 10.51 -4.89 8.24
N MET A 31 10.71 -5.22 6.95
CA MET A 31 12.04 -5.14 6.32
C MET A 31 12.60 -3.71 6.22
N GLY A 32 11.75 -2.68 6.31
CA GLY A 32 12.17 -1.28 6.41
C GLY A 32 12.83 -0.70 5.15
N ILE A 33 13.39 0.51 5.31
CA ILE A 33 13.97 1.32 4.22
C ILE A 33 15.27 0.70 3.67
N ASP A 34 16.07 0.05 4.51
CA ASP A 34 17.35 -0.54 4.07
C ASP A 34 17.12 -1.61 2.99
N SER A 35 16.11 -2.46 3.16
CA SER A 35 15.75 -3.45 2.13
C SER A 35 15.26 -2.81 0.83
N LEU A 36 14.54 -1.68 0.91
CA LEU A 36 14.15 -0.92 -0.28
C LEU A 36 15.38 -0.42 -1.04
N VAL A 37 16.36 0.16 -0.33
CA VAL A 37 17.60 0.67 -0.91
C VAL A 37 18.40 -0.45 -1.56
N GLU A 38 18.58 -1.58 -0.88
CA GLU A 38 19.27 -2.75 -1.42
C GLU A 38 18.63 -3.25 -2.73
N ARG A 39 17.30 -3.37 -2.77
CA ARG A 39 16.58 -3.81 -3.98
C ARG A 39 16.69 -2.80 -5.12
N CYS A 40 16.62 -1.51 -4.83
CA CYS A 40 16.79 -0.47 -5.85
C CYS A 40 18.19 -0.52 -6.47
N ASN A 41 19.22 -0.70 -5.63
CA ASN A 41 20.60 -0.79 -6.08
C ASN A 41 20.88 -2.05 -6.90
N ALA A 42 20.32 -3.20 -6.49
CA ALA A 42 20.51 -4.48 -7.16
C ALA A 42 19.86 -4.52 -8.55
N ASP A 43 18.62 -4.05 -8.67
CA ASP A 43 17.80 -4.22 -9.88
C ASP A 43 17.71 -2.94 -10.74
N GLN A 44 18.44 -1.87 -10.41
CA GLN A 44 18.35 -0.56 -11.06
C GLN A 44 16.90 -0.01 -11.06
N ARG A 45 16.22 -0.12 -9.90
CA ARG A 45 14.83 0.31 -9.72
C ARG A 45 14.74 1.68 -9.04
N ILE A 46 13.55 2.29 -9.14
CA ILE A 46 13.18 3.49 -8.39
C ILE A 46 12.35 3.07 -7.18
N GLY A 47 12.75 3.52 -5.99
CA GLY A 47 12.00 3.30 -4.76
C GLY A 47 11.16 4.51 -4.37
N PHE A 48 9.92 4.27 -3.93
CA PHE A 48 9.05 5.31 -3.37
C PHE A 48 8.76 5.00 -1.90
N VAL A 49 9.08 5.95 -1.02
CA VAL A 49 8.68 5.90 0.40
C VAL A 49 7.56 6.92 0.60
N LEU A 50 6.46 6.46 1.19
CA LEU A 50 5.30 7.31 1.46
C LEU A 50 5.32 7.80 2.90
N HIS A 51 4.76 8.99 3.13
CA HIS A 51 4.56 9.48 4.49
C HIS A 51 3.62 8.51 5.25
N PRO A 52 3.97 8.09 6.47
CA PRO A 52 3.14 7.21 7.26
C PRO A 52 1.81 7.90 7.59
N THR A 53 0.70 7.18 7.47
CA THR A 53 -0.60 7.68 7.95
C THR A 53 -0.69 7.45 9.45
N SER A 54 -1.06 8.47 10.20
CA SER A 54 -1.30 8.36 11.64
C SER A 54 -2.61 7.61 11.92
N VAL A 55 -2.73 7.03 13.11
CA VAL A 55 -3.99 6.42 13.56
C VAL A 55 -5.13 7.43 13.55
N ALA A 56 -4.88 8.67 13.95
CA ALA A 56 -5.89 9.73 13.95
C ALA A 56 -6.43 10.02 12.53
N GLU A 57 -5.55 10.12 11.54
CA GLU A 57 -5.97 10.30 10.14
C GLU A 57 -6.74 9.10 9.61
N MET A 58 -6.32 7.87 9.96
CA MET A 58 -7.06 6.66 9.57
C MET A 58 -8.46 6.61 10.19
N MET A 59 -8.60 6.99 11.46
CA MET A 59 -9.90 7.05 12.14
C MET A 59 -10.79 8.12 11.53
N ALA A 60 -10.24 9.30 11.21
CA ALA A 60 -11.00 10.36 10.55
C ALA A 60 -11.57 9.93 9.19
N VAL A 61 -10.79 9.20 8.37
CA VAL A 61 -11.29 8.64 7.10
C VAL A 61 -12.42 7.64 7.34
N ALA A 62 -12.33 6.80 8.37
CA ALA A 62 -13.37 5.83 8.69
C ALA A 62 -14.65 6.48 9.23
N ASP A 63 -14.54 7.52 10.06
CA ASP A 63 -15.67 8.28 10.60
C ASP A 63 -16.46 9.00 9.49
N GLU A 64 -15.83 9.26 8.35
CA GLU A 64 -16.45 9.84 7.14
C GLU A 64 -16.96 8.79 6.14
N ASP A 65 -17.07 7.51 6.54
CA ASP A 65 -17.41 6.37 5.66
C ASP A 65 -16.46 6.25 4.43
N GLY A 66 -15.24 6.78 4.55
CA GLY A 66 -14.24 6.82 3.50
C GLY A 66 -13.42 5.54 3.37
N LEU A 67 -12.67 5.44 2.26
CA LEU A 67 -11.78 4.32 1.98
C LEU A 67 -10.34 4.78 1.85
N MET A 68 -9.44 4.12 2.57
CA MET A 68 -8.00 4.29 2.38
C MET A 68 -7.58 3.73 1.02
N PRO A 69 -6.66 4.40 0.31
CA PRO A 69 -6.07 3.83 -0.90
C PRO A 69 -5.45 2.44 -0.63
N PRO A 70 -5.51 1.51 -1.58
CA PRO A 70 -4.91 0.19 -1.39
C PRO A 70 -3.42 0.29 -1.09
N LYS A 71 -2.95 -0.52 -0.12
CA LYS A 71 -1.56 -0.64 0.31
C LYS A 71 -0.93 0.69 0.78
N SER A 72 -1.73 1.65 1.27
CA SER A 72 -1.20 2.91 1.83
C SER A 72 -0.96 2.90 3.35
N SER A 73 -1.23 1.80 4.04
CA SER A 73 -1.08 1.67 5.50
C SER A 73 -0.64 0.27 5.90
N TYR A 74 0.15 0.17 6.97
CA TYR A 74 0.55 -1.07 7.64
C TYR A 74 0.25 -0.97 9.14
N PHE A 75 -0.15 -2.08 9.77
CA PHE A 75 -0.48 -2.16 11.19
C PHE A 75 0.37 -3.24 11.88
N GLU A 76 0.86 -2.90 13.08
CA GLU A 76 1.56 -3.79 14.02
C GLU A 76 0.89 -3.67 15.40
N PRO A 77 0.47 -4.79 16.04
CA PRO A 77 0.40 -6.13 15.46
C PRO A 77 -0.67 -6.23 14.37
N LYS A 78 -0.49 -7.16 13.44
CA LYS A 78 -1.54 -7.47 12.46
C LYS A 78 -2.84 -7.83 13.19
N PRO A 79 -4.01 -7.36 12.71
CA PRO A 79 -5.29 -7.80 13.24
C PRO A 79 -5.33 -9.33 13.25
N ARG A 80 -5.81 -9.93 14.34
CA ARG A 80 -5.96 -11.38 14.42
C ARG A 80 -6.91 -11.83 13.32
N SER A 81 -6.42 -12.64 12.38
CA SER A 81 -7.27 -13.26 11.38
C SER A 81 -8.25 -14.21 12.05
N GLY A 82 -9.55 -14.06 11.74
CA GLY A 82 -10.61 -14.97 12.18
C GLY A 82 -11.21 -15.74 11.00
N VAL A 83 -11.85 -16.88 11.27
CA VAL A 83 -12.60 -17.63 10.25
C VAL A 83 -13.96 -16.96 10.02
N PHE A 84 -14.25 -16.57 8.79
CA PHE A 84 -15.57 -16.07 8.41
C PHE A 84 -16.43 -17.21 7.84
N VAL A 85 -17.48 -17.59 8.57
CA VAL A 85 -18.47 -18.58 8.09
C VAL A 85 -19.64 -17.85 7.48
N ARG A 86 -19.72 -17.83 6.14
CA ARG A 86 -20.87 -17.31 5.41
C ARG A 86 -21.95 -18.39 5.33
N ARG A 87 -23.14 -18.16 5.91
CA ARG A 87 -24.28 -19.06 5.69
C ARG A 87 -24.67 -19.03 4.20
N PRO A 88 -24.95 -20.19 3.57
CA PRO A 88 -25.53 -20.21 2.24
C PRO A 88 -26.85 -19.42 2.25
N ARG A 89 -27.10 -18.63 1.19
CA ARG A 89 -28.44 -18.07 0.96
C ARG A 89 -29.41 -19.23 0.64
N PRO A 90 -30.68 -19.14 1.05
CA PRO A 90 -31.70 -20.12 0.68
C PRO A 90 -31.87 -20.20 -0.84
#